data_AF-A0A821CAG1-F1
#
_entry.id   AF-A0A821CAG1-F1
#
_cell.length_a   1.000
_cell.length_b   1.000
_cell.length_c   1.000
_cell.angle_alpha   90.00
_cell.angle_beta   90.00
_cell.angle_gamma   90.00
#
_symmetry.space_group_name_H-M   'P 1'
#
loop_
_entity.id
_entity.type
_entity.pdbx_description
1 polymer ?
#
loop_
_entity_poly.entity_id
_entity_poly.type
_entity_poly.pdbx_seq_one_letter_code
_entity_poly.pdbx_strand_id
1 'polypeptide(L)'
;MKSDCSGQSVCENEGQRFQDSSDCSKNSTCICQSCFYGARCQLSSDGFVLSLDAIIDYHIQSHTNIIHQPIIIKITVALTVIFM
;
A
#
# COMPACT_ATOMS: atom_id res chain seq x y z
N MET A 1 29.16 -13.65 -9.73
CA MET A 1 29.71 -12.40 -10.28
C MET A 1 28.58 -11.38 -10.24
N LYS A 2 28.74 -10.26 -9.51
CA LYS A 2 27.71 -9.24 -9.31
C LYS A 2 27.91 -8.18 -10.41
N SER A 3 27.10 -8.21 -11.45
CA SER A 3 27.13 -7.21 -12.52
C SER A 3 26.33 -5.99 -12.09
N ASP A 4 27.03 -4.92 -11.71
CA ASP A 4 26.43 -3.60 -11.51
C ASP A 4 26.00 -3.01 -12.86
N CYS A 5 24.78 -3.37 -13.31
CA CYS A 5 24.10 -2.65 -14.39
C CYS A 5 23.74 -1.24 -13.85
N SER A 6 24.71 -0.32 -13.86
CA SER A 6 24.54 1.07 -13.42
C SER A 6 23.46 1.75 -14.27
N GLY A 7 22.29 2.00 -13.66
CA GLY A 7 21.26 2.88 -14.23
C GLY A 7 19.83 2.34 -14.25
N GLN A 8 19.55 1.10 -13.83
CA GLN A 8 18.18 0.56 -13.84
C GLN A 8 17.71 0.04 -12.48
N SER A 9 16.85 0.86 -11.87
CA SER A 9 16.04 0.68 -10.66
C SER A 9 16.81 0.22 -9.41
N VAL A 10 17.12 1.19 -8.56
CA VAL A 10 17.42 0.97 -7.14
C VAL A 10 16.10 0.50 -6.51
N CYS A 11 16.00 -0.78 -6.16
CA CYS A 11 14.87 -1.26 -5.37
C CYS A 11 14.91 -0.52 -4.03
N GLU A 12 13.79 0.08 -3.65
CA GLU A 12 13.64 0.80 -2.38
C GLU A 12 13.31 -0.17 -1.25
N ASN A 13 13.30 0.32 -0.01
CA ASN A 13 12.86 -0.44 1.18
C ASN A 13 13.50 -1.84 1.31
N GLU A 14 14.83 -1.90 1.15
CA GLU A 14 15.62 -3.14 1.24
C GLU A 14 15.18 -4.26 0.27
N GLY A 15 14.51 -3.89 -0.83
CA GLY A 15 14.12 -4.83 -1.88
C GLY A 15 15.34 -5.51 -2.53
N GLN A 16 15.28 -6.83 -2.68
CA GLN A 16 16.33 -7.61 -3.32
C GLN A 16 16.18 -7.56 -4.83
N ARG A 17 17.28 -7.34 -5.54
CA ARG A 17 17.30 -7.40 -6.99
C ARG A 17 17.35 -8.85 -7.45
N PHE A 18 16.38 -9.27 -8.26
CA PHE A 18 16.43 -10.54 -8.96
C PHE A 18 16.64 -10.30 -10.45
N GLN A 19 17.67 -10.92 -11.02
CA GLN A 19 18.02 -10.82 -12.43
C GLN A 19 18.23 -12.24 -12.97
N ASP A 20 17.32 -12.67 -13.83
CA ASP A 20 17.23 -14.06 -14.33
C ASP A 20 18.27 -14.38 -15.43
N SER A 21 18.95 -13.37 -16.00
CA SER A 21 19.95 -13.58 -17.05
C SER A 21 21.17 -12.68 -16.87
N SER A 22 22.33 -13.18 -17.33
CA SER A 22 23.63 -12.50 -17.33
C SER A 22 23.73 -11.34 -18.33
N ASP A 23 22.74 -11.21 -19.22
CA ASP A 23 22.56 -10.05 -20.07
C ASP A 23 21.86 -8.95 -19.25
N CYS A 24 22.33 -7.70 -19.32
CA CYS A 24 21.60 -6.54 -18.75
C CYS A 24 20.33 -6.26 -19.59
N SER A 25 19.50 -7.28 -19.82
CA SER A 25 18.14 -7.13 -20.30
C SER A 25 17.39 -6.29 -19.27
N LYS A 26 16.68 -5.26 -19.73
CA LYS A 26 16.13 -4.16 -18.92
C LYS A 26 15.04 -4.57 -17.92
N ASN A 27 14.81 -5.87 -17.76
CA ASN A 27 13.78 -6.47 -16.92
C ASN A 27 14.40 -6.99 -15.61
N SER A 28 14.91 -6.09 -14.79
CA SER A 28 15.22 -6.42 -13.40
C SER A 28 13.96 -6.31 -12.56
N THR A 29 13.62 -7.38 -11.85
CA THR A 29 12.48 -7.39 -10.93
C THR A 29 12.98 -7.19 -9.50
N CYS A 30 12.30 -6.34 -8.74
CA CYS A 30 12.54 -6.20 -7.31
C CYS A 30 11.70 -7.23 -6.55
N ILE A 31 12.37 -8.01 -5.70
CA ILE A 31 11.73 -8.86 -4.70
C ILE A 31 11.60 -8.04 -3.42
N CYS A 32 10.37 -7.68 -3.09
CA CYS A 32 10.06 -6.86 -1.92
C CYS A 32 10.02 -7.71 -0.64
N GLN A 33 10.43 -7.12 0.47
CA GLN A 33 10.20 -7.72 1.79
C GLN A 33 8.71 -7.67 2.14
N SER A 34 8.32 -8.43 3.18
CA SER A 34 6.99 -8.39 3.76
C SER A 34 6.55 -6.96 4.02
N CYS A 35 5.30 -6.64 3.69
CA CYS A 35 4.72 -5.30 3.80
C CYS A 35 5.26 -4.24 2.82
N PHE A 36 5.99 -4.60 1.76
CA PHE A 36 6.37 -3.66 0.69
C PHE A 36 5.90 -4.13 -0.69
N TYR A 37 5.52 -3.19 -1.57
CA TYR A 37 4.91 -3.47 -2.87
C TYR A 37 5.22 -2.39 -3.92
N GLY A 38 4.86 -2.67 -5.17
CA GLY A 38 5.14 -1.84 -6.33
C GLY A 38 6.39 -2.27 -7.10
N ALA A 39 6.58 -1.72 -8.30
CA ALA A 39 7.65 -2.12 -9.23
C ALA A 39 9.07 -1.92 -8.67
N ARG A 40 9.23 -1.07 -7.64
CA ARG A 40 10.49 -0.81 -6.96
C ARG A 40 10.42 -1.06 -5.45
N CYS A 41 9.37 -1.74 -4.97
CA CYS A 41 9.07 -1.85 -3.54
C CYS A 41 8.86 -0.49 -2.85
N GLN A 42 8.43 0.53 -3.62
CA GLN A 42 8.35 1.91 -3.14
C GLN A 42 7.15 2.16 -2.22
N LEU A 43 6.18 1.25 -2.20
CA LEU A 43 4.98 1.35 -1.37
C LEU A 43 5.15 0.44 -0.15
N SER A 44 4.71 0.89 1.01
CA SER A 44 4.72 0.10 2.26
C SER A 44 3.33 -0.02 2.83
N SER A 45 3.05 -1.14 3.50
CA SER A 45 1.87 -1.35 4.33
C SER A 45 2.19 -1.29 5.83
N ASP A 46 3.48 -1.15 6.17
CA ASP A 46 3.99 -1.00 7.55
C ASP A 46 3.59 0.35 8.19
N GLY A 47 3.00 1.24 7.40
CA GLY A 47 2.52 2.56 7.81
C GLY A 47 1.11 2.87 7.35
N PHE A 48 0.25 1.87 7.11
CA PHE A 48 -1.18 2.16 7.04
C PHE A 48 -1.64 2.60 8.44
N VAL A 49 -1.48 3.90 8.71
CA VAL A 49 -2.55 4.65 9.32
C VAL A 49 -3.71 4.43 8.38
N LEU A 50 -4.46 3.36 8.60
CA LEU A 50 -5.77 3.19 8.02
C LEU A 50 -6.48 4.50 8.33
N SER A 51 -6.57 5.38 7.35
CA SER A 51 -7.33 6.61 7.53
C SER A 51 -8.71 6.18 7.95
N LEU A 52 -9.32 6.96 8.83
CA LEU A 52 -10.67 6.68 9.28
C LEU A 52 -11.59 6.48 8.05
N ASP A 53 -11.34 7.23 6.98
CA ASP A 53 -11.96 7.07 5.67
C ASP A 53 -11.78 5.67 5.06
N ALA A 54 -10.60 5.04 5.10
CA ALA A 54 -10.38 3.71 4.52
C ALA A 54 -11.09 2.59 5.29
N ILE A 55 -11.16 2.67 6.63
CA ILE A 55 -11.89 1.70 7.46
C ILE A 55 -13.40 1.86 7.27
N ILE A 56 -13.83 3.12 7.21
CA ILE A 56 -15.23 3.48 7.04
C ILE A 56 -15.71 3.09 5.67
N ASP A 57 -14.95 3.38 4.61
CA ASP A 57 -15.30 3.02 3.23
C ASP A 57 -15.52 1.51 3.08
N TYR A 58 -14.67 0.69 3.72
CA TYR A 58 -14.86 -0.77 3.77
C TYR A 58 -16.16 -1.18 4.49
N HIS A 59 -16.62 -0.40 5.48
CA HIS A 59 -17.82 -0.68 6.26
C HIS A 59 -19.08 0.06 5.76
N ILE A 60 -18.95 1.01 4.83
CA ILE A 60 -20.09 1.74 4.26
C ILE A 60 -20.82 0.81 3.30
N GLN A 61 -22.03 0.43 3.68
CA GLN A 61 -22.98 -0.15 2.75
C GLN A 61 -23.72 1.00 2.05
N SER A 62 -23.29 1.31 0.82
CA SER A 62 -23.80 2.44 0.02
C SER A 62 -25.34 2.41 -0.17
N HIS A 63 -25.96 1.24 -0.05
CA HIS A 63 -27.41 1.05 -0.23
C HIS A 63 -28.23 1.02 1.07
N THR A 64 -27.63 1.26 2.23
CA THR A 64 -28.37 1.29 3.51
C THR A 64 -28.38 2.67 4.12
N ASN A 65 -29.55 3.06 4.63
CA ASN A 65 -29.72 4.32 5.35
C ASN A 65 -28.79 4.36 6.57
N ILE A 66 -28.24 5.53 6.93
CA ILE A 66 -27.30 5.75 8.06
C ILE A 66 -27.80 5.08 9.36
N ILE A 67 -29.13 5.02 9.56
CA ILE A 67 -29.77 4.41 10.73
C ILE A 67 -29.51 2.89 10.81
N HIS A 68 -29.36 2.21 9.67
CA HIS A 68 -29.10 0.77 9.57
C HIS A 68 -27.61 0.43 9.40
N GLN A 69 -26.74 1.43 9.34
CA GLN A 69 -25.30 1.20 9.25
C GLN A 69 -24.70 0.74 10.58
N PRO A 70 -23.56 0.02 10.54
CA PRO A 70 -22.86 -0.44 11.73
C PRO A 70 -22.51 0.71 12.68
N ILE A 71 -22.44 0.40 13.98
CA ILE A 71 -22.19 1.37 15.06
C ILE A 71 -20.94 2.22 14.81
N ILE A 72 -19.91 1.64 14.18
CA ILE A 72 -18.67 2.31 13.80
C ILE A 72 -18.96 3.55 12.94
N ILE A 73 -19.83 3.46 11.94
CA ILE A 73 -20.15 4.60 11.07
C ILE A 73 -20.92 5.68 11.83
N LYS A 74 -21.87 5.28 12.69
CA LYS A 74 -22.65 6.22 13.50
C LYS A 74 -21.76 7.04 14.43
N ILE A 75 -20.81 6.39 15.10
CA ILE A 75 -19.84 7.05 15.98
C ILE A 75 -18.97 8.01 15.18
N THR A 76 -18.44 7.58 14.03
CA THR A 76 -17.62 8.50 13.22
C THR A 76 -18.40 9.71 12.75
N VAL A 77 -19.62 9.54 12.20
CA VAL A 77 -20.45 10.68 11.75
C VAL A 77 -20.68 11.66 12.91
N ALA A 78 -20.98 11.16 14.10
CA ALA A 78 -21.14 12.01 15.28
C ALA A 78 -19.85 12.78 15.63
N LEU A 79 -18.69 12.10 15.62
CA LEU A 79 -17.40 12.74 15.86
C LEU A 79 -17.09 13.79 14.79
N THR A 80 -17.29 13.48 13.50
CA THR A 80 -17.08 14.44 12.41
C THR A 80 -17.94 15.69 12.57
N VAL A 81 -19.21 15.55 12.96
CA VAL A 81 -20.11 16.69 13.22
C VAL A 81 -19.69 17.52 14.44
N ILE A 82 -19.08 16.90 15.45
CA ILE A 82 -18.62 17.59 16.67
C ILE A 82 -17.31 18.34 16.43
N PHE A 83 -16.40 17.78 15.62
CA PHE A 83 -15.06 18.32 15.41
C PHE A 83 -14.93 19.25 14.18
N MET A 84 -15.96 19.31 13.32
CA MET A 84 -16.11 20.29 12.23
C MET A 84 -16.84 21.53 12.71
#